data_AF-A0A4R5M7M6-F1
#
_entry.id   AF-A0A4R5M7M6-F1
#
_cell.length_a   1.000
_cell.length_b   1.000
_cell.length_c   1.000
_cell.angle_alpha   90.00
_cell.angle_beta   90.00
_cell.angle_gamma   90.00
#
_symmetry.space_group_name_H-M   'P 1'
#
loop_
_entity.id
_entity.type
_entity.pdbx_description
1 polymer ?
#
loop_
_entity_poly.entity_id
_entity_poly.type
_entity_poly.pdbx_seq_one_letter_code
_entity_poly.pdbx_strand_id
1 'polypeptide(L)'
;MTLLDQEIAHITHAVRFSLCRAADETVLPAPYWRRRLNQLLASQHLTKAQLAAIDSLLRELDTYEAQNPESRSRGGYAGSH
;
A
#
# COMPACT_ATOMS: atom_id res chain seq x y z
N MET A 1 11.84 14.23 14.33
CA MET A 1 11.30 13.26 13.33
C MET A 1 12.09 13.42 12.05
N THR A 2 12.50 12.33 11.41
CA THR A 2 13.22 12.38 10.13
C THR A 2 12.21 12.40 8.98
N LEU A 3 12.63 12.90 7.81
CA LEU A 3 11.79 12.93 6.60
C LEU A 3 11.24 11.53 6.26
N LEU A 4 12.06 10.50 6.45
CA LEU A 4 11.69 9.10 6.25
C LEU A 4 10.55 8.64 7.18
N ASP A 5 10.56 9.07 8.44
CA ASP A 5 9.51 8.70 9.39
C ASP A 5 8.16 9.31 9.00
N GLN A 6 8.19 10.55 8.49
CA GLN A 6 7.03 11.22 7.92
C GLN A 6 6.55 10.58 6.62
N GLU A 7 7.44 10.18 5.71
CA GLU A 7 7.08 9.46 4.49
C GLU A 7 6.45 8.11 4.80
N ILE A 8 6.97 7.38 5.78
CA ILE A 8 6.41 6.09 6.23
C ILE A 8 5.04 6.29 6.86
N ALA A 9 4.88 7.28 7.74
CA ALA A 9 3.59 7.60 8.32
C ALA A 9 2.56 8.03 7.25
N HIS A 10 3.00 8.83 6.28
CA HIS A 10 2.16 9.28 5.18
C HIS A 10 1.71 8.12 4.28
N ILE A 11 2.62 7.22 3.90
CA ILE A 11 2.32 6.03 3.10
C ILE A 11 1.40 5.08 3.88
N THR A 12 1.69 4.87 5.17
CA THR A 12 0.84 4.05 6.07
C THR A 12 -0.58 4.57 6.09
N HIS A 13 -0.74 5.87 6.27
CA HIS A 13 -2.05 6.50 6.31
C HIS A 13 -2.75 6.43 4.96
N ALA A 14 -2.05 6.69 3.85
CA ALA A 14 -2.60 6.63 2.51
C ALA A 14 -3.06 5.21 2.11
N VAL A 15 -2.32 4.17 2.53
CA VAL A 15 -2.70 2.76 2.32
C VAL A 15 -3.97 2.45 3.10
N ARG A 16 -4.02 2.74 4.40
CA ARG A 16 -5.22 2.49 5.22
C ARG A 16 -6.43 3.30 4.77
N PHE A 17 -6.22 4.53 4.36
CA PHE A 17 -7.27 5.38 3.78
C PHE A 17 -7.82 4.79 2.47
N SER A 18 -6.92 4.24 1.63
CA SER A 18 -7.31 3.57 0.39
C SER A 18 -8.01 2.21 0.63
N LEU A 19 -7.75 1.54 1.74
CA LEU A 19 -8.43 0.30 2.12
C LEU A 19 -9.84 0.54 2.66
N CYS A 20 -10.07 1.68 3.31
CA CYS A 20 -11.35 2.01 3.95
C CYS A 20 -12.40 2.53 2.96
N ARG A 21 -11.96 3.16 1.87
CA ARG A 21 -12.82 3.81 0.89
C ARG A 21 -13.04 2.87 -0.30
N ALA A 22 -14.31 2.66 -0.65
CA ALA A 22 -14.71 1.73 -1.70
C ALA A 22 -13.97 2.00 -3.02
N ALA A 23 -13.69 0.93 -3.76
CA ALA A 23 -12.81 0.89 -4.93
C ALA A 23 -13.21 1.81 -6.11
N ASP A 24 -14.34 2.51 -5.99
CA ASP A 24 -14.81 3.55 -6.91
C ASP A 24 -14.18 4.93 -6.66
N GLU A 25 -13.60 5.19 -5.48
CA GLU A 25 -13.19 6.55 -5.09
C GLU A 25 -11.72 6.64 -4.60
N THR A 26 -10.98 5.53 -4.65
CA THR A 26 -9.56 5.46 -4.29
C THR A 26 -8.68 5.57 -5.51
N VAL A 27 -7.87 6.64 -5.55
CA VAL A 27 -7.03 7.05 -6.69
C VAL A 27 -5.96 6.02 -7.09
N LEU A 28 -5.62 5.07 -6.22
CA LEU A 28 -4.57 4.07 -6.47
C LEU A 28 -5.01 2.65 -6.06
N PRO A 29 -4.83 1.65 -6.94
CA PRO A 29 -5.20 0.26 -6.66
C PRO A 29 -4.22 -0.39 -5.67
N ALA A 30 -4.69 -1.38 -4.91
CA ALA A 30 -3.87 -2.19 -3.98
C ALA A 30 -2.49 -2.64 -4.54
N PRO A 31 -2.36 -3.17 -5.77
CA PRO A 31 -1.07 -3.57 -6.33
C PRO A 31 -0.03 -2.43 -6.42
N TYR A 32 -0.48 -1.18 -6.61
CA TYR A 32 0.43 -0.03 -6.63
C TYR A 32 1.07 0.20 -5.26
N TRP A 33 0.27 0.14 -4.19
CA TRP A 33 0.76 0.28 -2.83
C TRP A 33 1.71 -0.83 -2.44
N ARG A 34 1.42 -2.08 -2.84
CA ARG A 34 2.32 -3.22 -2.65
C ARG A 34 3.70 -2.96 -3.27
N ARG A 35 3.73 -2.44 -4.49
CA ARG A 35 4.99 -2.09 -5.17
C ARG A 35 5.74 -0.97 -4.43
N ARG A 36 5.02 0.08 -4.00
CA ARG A 36 5.61 1.20 -3.27
C ARG A 36 6.19 0.77 -1.91
N LEU A 37 5.48 -0.09 -1.16
CA LEU A 37 5.96 -0.65 0.11
C LEU A 37 7.22 -1.51 -0.08
N ASN A 38 7.28 -2.31 -1.15
CA ASN A 38 8.49 -3.09 -1.49
C ASN A 38 9.69 -2.21 -1.86
N GLN A 39 9.47 -1.11 -2.58
CA GLN A 39 10.53 -0.12 -2.84
C GLN A 39 11.02 0.54 -1.55
N LEU A 40 10.10 0.78 -0.61
CA LEU A 40 10.45 1.37 0.68
C LEU A 40 11.25 0.39 1.54
N LEU A 41 10.89 -0.90 1.53
CA LEU A 41 11.68 -2.00 2.13
C LEU A 41 13.10 -2.10 1.55
N ALA A 42 13.28 -1.75 0.27
CA ALA A 42 14.60 -1.72 -0.36
C ALA A 42 15.45 -0.52 0.08
N SER A 43 14.92 0.41 0.88
CA SER A 43 15.69 1.54 1.42
C SER A 43 16.58 1.10 2.59
N GLN A 44 17.86 1.48 2.55
CA GLN A 44 18.90 1.02 3.49
C GLN A 44 18.80 1.57 4.93
N HIS A 45 17.82 2.43 5.24
CA HIS A 45 17.75 3.16 6.51
C HIS A 45 16.48 2.90 7.33
N LEU A 46 15.83 1.75 7.13
CA LEU A 46 14.65 1.41 7.92
C LEU A 46 15.03 0.90 9.31
N THR A 47 14.41 1.51 10.33
CA THR A 47 14.47 1.01 11.69
C THR A 47 13.57 -0.22 11.86
N LYS A 48 13.82 -1.00 12.92
CA LYS A 48 13.05 -2.20 13.22
C LYS A 48 11.54 -1.91 13.42
N ALA A 49 11.20 -0.75 13.97
CA ALA A 49 9.81 -0.32 14.14
C ALA A 49 9.15 0.00 12.79
N GLN A 50 9.86 0.64 11.88
CA GLN A 50 9.39 0.95 10.53
C GLN A 50 9.19 -0.32 9.69
N LEU A 51 10.12 -1.28 9.79
CA LEU A 51 9.98 -2.61 9.19
C LEU A 51 8.72 -3.32 9.70
N ALA A 52 8.49 -3.33 11.02
CA ALA A 52 7.31 -3.95 11.60
C ALA A 52 5.99 -3.28 11.14
N ALA A 53 5.98 -1.95 11.00
CA ALA A 53 4.82 -1.21 10.49
C ALA A 53 4.54 -1.57 9.02
N ILE A 54 5.57 -1.60 8.17
CA ILE A 54 5.45 -1.96 6.75
C ILE A 54 4.98 -3.41 6.58
N ASP A 55 5.52 -4.34 7.37
CA ASP A 55 5.15 -5.74 7.32
C ASP A 55 3.69 -5.98 7.73
N SER A 56 3.21 -5.27 8.77
CA SER A 56 1.80 -5.28 9.16
C SER A 56 0.90 -4.76 8.04
N LEU A 57 1.31 -3.67 7.36
CA LEU A 57 0.56 -3.12 6.22
C LEU A 57 0.49 -4.08 5.05
N LEU A 58 1.59 -4.77 4.72
CA LEU A 58 1.60 -5.78 3.66
C LEU A 58 0.62 -6.91 3.97
N ARG A 59 0.52 -7.35 5.23
CA ARG A 59 -0.45 -8.36 5.66
C ARG A 59 -1.90 -7.87 5.59
N GLU A 60 -2.16 -6.63 6.01
CA GLU A 60 -3.49 -5.99 5.86
C GLU A 60 -3.90 -5.93 4.39
N LEU A 61 -2.97 -5.55 3.50
CA LEU A 61 -3.18 -5.48 2.06
C LEU A 61 -3.48 -6.87 1.46
N ASP A 62 -2.68 -7.87 1.81
CA ASP A 62 -2.87 -9.25 1.31
C ASP A 62 -4.22 -9.82 1.74
N THR A 63 -4.62 -9.54 2.99
CA THR A 63 -5.93 -9.90 3.54
C THR A 63 -7.07 -9.21 2.79
N TYR A 64 -6.93 -7.92 2.49
CA TYR A 64 -7.90 -7.18 1.70
C TYR A 64 -8.02 -7.73 0.28
N GLU A 65 -6.89 -8.02 -0.39
CA GLU A 65 -6.85 -8.61 -1.72
C GLU A 65 -7.46 -10.03 -1.75
N ALA A 66 -7.33 -10.79 -0.66
CA ALA A 66 -7.96 -12.09 -0.50
C ALA A 66 -9.49 -11.99 -0.31
N GLN A 67 -9.96 -10.95 0.40
CA GLN A 67 -11.39 -10.69 0.59
C GLN A 67 -12.05 -10.03 -0.62
N ASN A 68 -11.28 -9.28 -1.42
CA ASN A 68 -11.72 -8.56 -2.60
C ASN A 68 -10.92 -9.00 -3.84
N PRO A 69 -11.18 -10.19 -4.40
CA PRO A 69 -10.43 -10.69 -5.56
C PRO A 69 -10.54 -9.79 -6.81
N GLU A 70 -11.60 -8.99 -6.91
CA GLU A 70 -11.77 -7.95 -7.93
C GLU A 70 -10.71 -6.84 -7.84
N SER A 71 -10.21 -6.55 -6.65
CA SER A 71 -9.16 -5.53 -6.42
C SER A 71 -7.80 -5.94 -7.00
N ARG A 72 -7.51 -7.25 -7.07
CA ARG A 72 -6.33 -7.81 -7.76
C ARG A 72 -6.40 -7.59 -9.28
N SER A 73 -7.60 -7.63 -9.84
CA SER A 73 -7.85 -7.55 -11.28
C SER A 73 -7.97 -6.10 -11.78
N ARG A 74 -8.43 -5.19 -10.91
CA ARG A 74 -8.62 -3.76 -11.20
C ARG A 74 -7.32 -2.96 -11.34
N GLY A 75 -6.16 -3.60 -11.18
CA GLY A 75 -4.84 -3.03 -11.50
C GLY A 75 -4.52 -2.99 -13.00
N GLY A 76 -5.38 -3.55 -13.85
CA GLY A 76 -5.31 -3.36 -15.28
C GLY A 76 -5.89 -1.99 -15.66
N TYR A 77 -5.02 -1.05 -16.00
CA TYR A 77 -5.38 -0.05 -17.01
C TYR A 77 -5.71 -0.81 -18.30
N ALA A 78 -6.93 -1.33 -18.41
CA ALA A 78 -7.51 -1.72 -19.69
C ALA A 78 -7.83 -0.42 -20.42
N GLY A 79 -6.80 0.12 -21.07
CA GLY A 79 -6.99 1.08 -22.14
C GLY A 79 -7.80 0.44 -23.27
N SER A 80 -8.87 1.14 -23.63
CA SER A 80 -9.22 1.48 -25.01
C SER A 80 -9.57 0.33 -25.98
N HIS A 81 -10.86 0.21 -26.32
CA HIS A 81 -11.38 0.78 -27.59
C HIS A 81 -12.89 0.99 -27.48
#